data_AF-A0A967F5B3-F1
#
_entry.id   AF-A0A967F5B3-F1
#
_cell.length_a   1.000
_cell.length_b   1.000
_cell.length_c   1.000
_cell.angle_alpha   90.00
_cell.angle_beta   90.00
_cell.angle_gamma   90.00
#
_symmetry.space_group_name_H-M   'P 1'
#
loop_
_entity.id
_entity.type
_entity.pdbx_description
1 polymer ?
#
loop_
_entity_poly.entity_id
_entity_poly.type
_entity_poly.pdbx_seq_one_letter_code
_entity_poly.pdbx_strand_id
1 'polypeptide(L)' 'MAEKLIIVMANTDTRNGEELGAPIFQATVAAAMEYEVDVICTATSGRLMKKGVAEKLFVKEGSPKSVLDFIKDAHE' A
#
# COMPACT_ATOMS: atom_id res chain seq x y z
N MET A 1 -13.61 9.80 -19.17
CA MET A 1 -12.72 10.15 -18.03
C MET A 1 -11.69 9.04 -17.90
N ALA A 2 -10.59 9.22 -17.16
CA ALA A 2 -9.67 8.10 -16.91
C ALA A 2 -10.38 7.11 -15.97
N GLU A 3 -10.51 5.85 -16.38
CA GLU A 3 -11.20 4.81 -15.61
C GLU A 3 -10.22 4.00 -14.74
N LYS A 4 -8.92 4.08 -15.05
CA LYS A 4 -7.87 3.30 -14.42
C LYS A 4 -6.73 4.18 -13.90
N LEU A 5 -6.30 3.91 -12.67
CA LEU A 5 -5.16 4.52 -11.99
C LEU A 5 -4.10 3.44 -11.70
N ILE A 6 -2.86 3.74 -12.04
CA ILE A 6 -1.72 2.88 -11.68
C ILE A 6 -0.88 3.61 -10.64
N ILE A 7 -0.68 2.99 -9.49
CA ILE A 7 0.22 3.45 -8.42
C ILE A 7 1.45 2.55 -8.44
N VAL A 8 2.59 3.10 -8.86
CA VAL A 8 3.86 2.36 -8.87
C VAL A 8 4.63 2.65 -7.59
N MET A 9 4.74 1.64 -6.73
CA MET A 9 5.61 1.66 -5.57
C MET A 9 6.96 1.06 -5.96
N ALA A 10 7.89 1.93 -6.36
CA ALA A 10 9.27 1.56 -6.65
C ALA A 10 10.17 1.97 -5.48
N ASN A 11 10.91 1.01 -4.92
CA ASN A 11 11.92 1.25 -3.87
C ASN A 11 11.44 1.83 -2.54
N THR A 12 10.14 1.90 -2.28
CA THR A 12 9.57 2.28 -0.97
C THR A 12 10.24 1.46 0.14
N ASP A 13 10.87 2.13 1.10
CA ASP A 13 11.65 1.42 2.11
C ASP A 13 10.72 0.79 3.15
N THR A 14 10.63 -0.53 3.13
CA THR A 14 9.86 -1.29 4.13
C THR A 14 10.33 -1.11 5.58
N ARG A 15 11.50 -0.49 5.80
CA ARG A 15 12.02 -0.12 7.14
C ARG A 15 11.51 1.25 7.59
N ASN A 16 10.94 2.05 6.68
CA ASN A 16 10.39 3.35 6.97
C ASN A 16 8.87 3.34 6.84
N GLY A 17 8.16 3.30 7.98
CA GLY A 17 6.71 3.14 8.02
C GLY A 17 5.94 4.26 7.29
N GLU A 18 6.43 5.50 7.36
CA GLU A 18 5.77 6.67 6.78
C GLU A 18 5.71 6.63 5.24
N GLU A 19 6.66 5.96 4.59
CA GLU A 19 6.68 5.80 3.13
C GLU A 19 5.64 4.78 2.63
N LEU A 20 5.20 3.87 3.50
CA LEU A 20 4.29 2.78 3.13
C LEU A 20 2.83 3.21 3.16
N GLY A 21 2.45 4.07 4.11
CA GLY A 21 1.05 4.41 4.37
C GLY A 21 0.41 5.24 3.27
N ALA A 22 1.08 6.32 2.84
CA ALA A 22 0.54 7.27 1.87
C ALA A 22 0.07 6.63 0.54
N PRO A 23 0.89 5.83 -0.18
CA PRO A 23 0.48 5.28 -1.47
C PRO A 23 -0.68 4.27 -1.37
N ILE A 24 -0.72 3.47 -0.29
CA ILE A 24 -1.80 2.49 -0.09
C ILE A 24 -3.10 3.21 0.28
N PHE A 25 -3.03 4.25 1.13
CA PHE A 25 -4.20 5.05 1.48
C PHE A 25 -4.76 5.80 0.26
N GLN A 26 -3.89 6.34 -0.59
CA GLN A 26 -4.30 6.95 -1.86
C GLN A 26 -4.98 5.93 -2.78
N ALA A 27 -4.52 4.68 -2.80
CA ALA A 27 -5.18 3.60 -3.54
C ALA A 27 -6.62 3.38 -3.04
N THR A 28 -6.83 3.29 -1.72
CA THR A 28 -8.17 3.16 -1.12
C THR A 28 -9.08 4.33 -1.50
N VAL A 29 -8.59 5.58 -1.41
CA VAL A 29 -9.40 6.75 -1.77
C VAL A 29 -9.74 6.74 -3.26
N ALA A 30 -8.80 6.38 -4.13
CA ALA A 30 -9.06 6.27 -5.57
C ALA A 30 -10.07 5.15 -5.89
N ALA A 31 -9.96 3.99 -5.24
CA ALA A 31 -10.95 2.91 -5.39
C ALA A 31 -12.35 3.37 -4.93
N ALA A 32 -12.44 4.10 -3.82
CA ALA A 32 -13.70 4.69 -3.34
C ALA A 32 -14.28 5.78 -4.27
N MET A 33 -13.44 6.37 -5.14
CA MET A 33 -13.86 7.27 -6.21
C MET A 33 -14.19 6.53 -7.52
N GLU A 34 -14.34 5.20 -7.47
CA GLU A 34 -14.71 4.33 -8.59
C GLU A 34 -13.64 4.22 -9.70
N TYR A 35 -12.36 4.48 -9.37
CA TYR A 35 -11.25 4.14 -10.28
C TYR A 35 -10.90 2.65 -10.17
N GLU A 36 -10.58 2.00 -11.29
CA GLU A 36 -9.83 0.75 -11.29
C GLU A 36 -8.39 1.04 -10.87
N VAL A 37 -7.94 0.52 -9.72
CA VAL A 37 -6.61 0.83 -9.18
C VAL A 37 -5.68 -0.38 -9.24
N ASP A 38 -4.55 -0.24 -9.93
CA ASP A 38 -3.44 -1.21 -9.87
C ASP A 38 -2.30 -0.66 -9.02
N VAL A 39 -1.98 -1.33 -7.91
CA VAL A 39 -0.80 -1.03 -7.10
C VAL A 39 0.34 -1.97 -7.46
N ILE A 40 1.35 -1.46 -8.15
CA ILE A 40 2.50 -2.24 -8.61
C ILE A 40 3.66 -2.08 -7.63
N CYS A 41 3.98 -3.15 -6.89
CA CYS A 41 5.16 -3.22 -6.03
C CYS A 41 6.37 -3.75 -6.82
N THR A 42 7.39 -2.93 -7.00
CA THR A 42 8.62 -3.32 -7.71
C THR A 42 9.89 -2.99 -6.92
N ALA A 43 11.01 -3.64 -7.28
CA ALA A 43 12.29 -3.53 -6.60
C ALA A 43 12.15 -3.77 -5.07
N THR A 44 12.65 -2.87 -4.22
CA THR A 44 12.59 -3.05 -2.75
C THR A 44 11.15 -3.19 -2.23
N SER A 45 10.18 -2.51 -2.84
CA SER A 45 8.77 -2.62 -2.45
C SER A 45 8.19 -4.01 -2.69
N GLY A 46 8.80 -4.81 -3.58
CA GLY A 46 8.43 -6.21 -3.79
C GLY A 46 8.51 -7.06 -2.52
N ARG A 47 9.27 -6.62 -1.50
CA ARG A 47 9.29 -7.26 -0.16
C ARG A 47 7.92 -7.31 0.50
N LEU A 48 7.03 -6.34 0.21
CA LEU A 48 5.66 -6.33 0.73
C LEU A 48 4.85 -7.55 0.26
N MET A 49 5.20 -8.11 -0.90
CA MET A 49 4.53 -9.30 -1.45
C MET A 49 5.00 -10.61 -0.81
N LYS A 50 6.03 -10.56 0.06
CA LYS A 50 6.49 -11.73 0.80
C LYS A 50 5.61 -11.96 2.02
N LYS A 51 5.07 -13.18 2.15
CA LYS A 51 4.24 -13.60 3.30
C LYS A 51 4.92 -13.26 4.63
N GLY A 52 4.16 -12.65 5.54
CA GLY A 52 4.63 -12.27 6.87
C GLY A 52 5.49 -11.01 6.93
N VAL A 53 5.74 -10.30 5.82
CA VAL A 53 6.43 -9.00 5.84
C VAL A 53 5.45 -7.89 6.19
N ALA A 54 4.42 -7.66 5.37
CA ALA A 54 3.47 -6.55 5.57
C ALA A 54 2.70 -6.64 6.91
N GLU A 55 2.48 -7.85 7.44
CA GLU A 55 1.84 -8.12 8.74
C GLU A 55 2.60 -7.51 9.93
N LYS A 56 3.91 -7.30 9.77
CA LYS A 56 4.80 -6.83 10.84
C LYS A 56 5.17 -5.36 10.72
N LEU A 57 4.72 -4.70 9.65
CA LEU A 57 5.03 -3.31 9.37
C LEU A 57 3.88 -2.43 9.83
N PHE A 58 4.22 -1.31 10.45
CA PHE A 58 3.27 -0.32 10.94
C PHE A 58 3.70 1.05 10.46
N VAL A 59 2.75 1.85 9.98
CA VAL A 59 3.02 3.19 9.44
C VAL A 59 3.55 4.13 10.53
N LYS A 60 3.13 3.90 11.78
CA LYS A 60 3.58 4.61 12.98
C LYS A 60 3.58 3.65 14.16
N GLU A 61 4.49 3.87 15.11
CA GLU A 61 4.49 3.16 16.39
C GLU A 61 3.15 3.33 17.12
N GLY A 62 2.61 2.23 17.66
CA GLY A 62 1.30 2.20 18.32
C GLY A 62 0.10 2.24 17.37
N SER A 63 0.31 2.20 16.04
CA SER A 63 -0.79 2.07 15.08
C SER A 63 -1.58 0.77 15.32
N PRO A 64 -2.92 0.81 15.36
CA PRO A 64 -3.74 -0.38 15.52
C PRO A 64 -3.78 -1.26 14.27
N LYS A 65 -3.38 -0.71 13.11
CA LYS A 65 -3.37 -1.39 11.81
C LYS A 65 -1.95 -1.57 11.29
N SER A 66 -1.68 -2.77 10.77
CA SER A 66 -0.47 -3.10 10.01
C SER A 66 -0.59 -2.61 8.56
N VAL A 67 0.53 -2.61 7.84
CA VAL A 67 0.55 -2.34 6.39
C VAL A 67 -0.28 -3.37 5.63
N LEU A 68 -0.32 -4.63 6.08
CA LEU A 68 -1.20 -5.62 5.47
C LEU A 68 -2.68 -5.24 5.62
N ASP A 69 -3.08 -4.68 6.76
CA ASP A 69 -4.48 -4.29 6.96
C ASP A 69 -4.87 -3.17 6.00
N PHE A 70 -3.99 -2.19 5.77
CA PHE A 70 -4.23 -1.16 4.76
C PHE A 70 -4.28 -1.73 3.33
N ILE A 71 -3.45 -2.73 3.01
CA ILE A 71 -3.52 -3.40 1.69
C ILE A 71 -4.87 -4.09 1.50
N LYS A 72 -5.43 -4.70 2.56
CA LYS A 72 -6.77 -5.29 2.51
C LYS A 72 -7.84 -4.22 2.36
N ASP A 73 -7.77 -3.14 3.15
CA ASP A 73 -8.71 -2.02 3.04
C ASP A 73 -8.71 -1.39 1.63
N ALA A 74 -7.57 -1.40 0.92
CA ALA A 74 -7.45 -0.90 -0.45
C ALA A 74 -7.90 -1.90 -1.53
N HIS A 75 -8.06 -3.18 -1.17
CA HIS A 75 -8.47 -4.24 -2.09
C HIS A 75 -9.98 -4.56 -2.01
N GLU A 76 -10.62 -4.20 -0.91
CA GLU A 76 -12.09 -4.23 -0.74
C GLU A 76 -12.79 -3.15 -1.58
#